data_AF-A0A0Q7ZMQ2-F1
#
_entry.id   AF-A0A0Q7ZMQ2-F1
#
_cell.length_a   1.000
_cell.length_b   1.000
_cell.length_c   1.000
_cell.angle_alpha   90.00
_cell.angle_beta   90.00
_cell.angle_gamma   90.00
#
_symmetry.space_group_name_H-M   'P 1'
#
loop_
_entity.id
_entity.type
_entity.pdbx_description
1 polymer ?
#
loop_
_entity_poly.entity_id
_entity_poly.type
_entity_poly.pdbx_seq_one_letter_code
_entity_poly.pdbx_strand_id
1 'polypeptide(L)'
;MWRIENQILEGINHAHKGSYIRISLFSFDRMPLTDALIRAKKRGVRVQVILNNHQINRAMRKLKGALGTNRSRPSFYHICVGSCRAGYENLHTKMVLFGYTGAVKNVIMTGSFNFTGNAAVNQHNDLYTTWNKPNMYRDFLGLYRQLKADRKLSAARQHYIKRAGIWQLEVLPLPGWNVKNDPQMREMRKITCTGANGGTGINGRTVIRVGMHTISGKRGTWLAKKVRQLFAQGCNVRVWYSWADRGARNVFATRTARGYVPVHVAGYDTDYDGEIDLYGHHKVLLVSGNYAGDRSSAHIWTGSSNWGNAGLRGDEIILRLKGVSLFRDWNRNFDSIWYSHSYLAKYIPYRTSTRLRTSSAWDAAKPEPELTPPDDWEY
;
A
#
# COMPACT_ATOMS: atom_id res chain seq x y z
N MET A 1 -8.17 19.20 8.80
CA MET A 1 -6.97 18.38 8.51
C MET A 1 -7.39 16.94 8.29
N TRP A 2 -6.79 16.22 7.34
CA TRP A 2 -7.23 14.88 6.91
C TRP A 2 -6.87 13.80 7.94
N ARG A 3 -7.69 12.74 8.07
CA ARG A 3 -7.59 11.77 9.19
C ARG A 3 -6.22 11.10 9.32
N ILE A 4 -5.66 10.57 8.22
CA ILE A 4 -4.34 9.91 8.22
C ILE A 4 -3.23 10.91 8.50
N GLU A 5 -3.26 12.07 7.84
CA GLU A 5 -2.27 13.13 8.06
C GLU A 5 -2.29 13.59 9.52
N ASN A 6 -3.47 13.81 10.09
CA ASN A 6 -3.64 14.23 11.48
C ASN A 6 -3.06 13.18 12.44
N GLN A 7 -3.38 11.89 12.24
CA GLN A 7 -2.84 10.81 13.09
C GLN A 7 -1.30 10.80 13.12
N ILE A 8 -0.67 11.04 11.97
CA ILE A 8 0.78 11.08 11.85
C ILE A 8 1.35 12.36 12.46
N LEU A 9 0.72 13.51 12.19
CA LEU A 9 1.11 14.79 12.73
C LEU A 9 1.07 14.78 14.27
N GLU A 10 0.03 14.20 14.85
CA GLU A 10 -0.10 14.03 16.30
C GLU A 10 1.03 13.16 16.87
N GLY A 11 1.40 12.08 16.18
CA GLY A 11 2.57 11.27 16.55
C GLY A 11 3.89 12.06 16.54
N ILE A 12 4.07 12.97 15.58
CA ILE A 12 5.26 13.84 15.48
C ILE A 12 5.26 14.91 16.58
N ASN A 13 4.12 15.54 16.84
CA ASN A 13 3.98 16.59 17.84
C ASN A 13 4.24 16.04 19.26
N HIS A 14 3.77 14.84 19.55
CA HIS A 14 3.91 14.19 20.86
C HIS A 14 5.17 13.33 21.02
N ALA A 15 6.09 13.33 20.05
CA ALA A 15 7.35 12.59 20.15
C ALA A 15 8.26 13.18 21.25
N HIS A 16 8.77 12.31 22.12
CA HIS A 16 9.59 12.71 23.28
C HIS A 16 11.03 13.05 22.90
N LYS A 17 11.62 14.02 23.62
CA LYS A 17 13.04 14.40 23.52
C LYS A 17 13.95 13.16 23.66
N GLY A 18 14.99 13.08 22.84
CA GLY A 18 15.93 11.95 22.82
C GLY A 18 15.40 10.67 22.14
N SER A 19 14.09 10.58 21.89
CA SER A 19 13.49 9.48 21.14
C SER A 19 13.66 9.67 19.62
N TYR A 20 13.20 8.71 18.83
CA TYR A 20 13.35 8.72 17.37
C TYR A 20 12.01 8.85 16.65
N ILE A 21 12.03 9.60 15.55
CA ILE A 21 11.06 9.52 14.46
C ILE A 21 11.83 9.04 13.23
N ARG A 22 11.40 7.92 12.62
CA ARG A 22 12.03 7.37 11.41
C ARG A 22 10.99 7.18 10.33
N ILE A 23 11.23 7.76 9.16
CA ILE A 23 10.27 7.78 8.05
C ILE A 23 10.96 7.24 6.80
N SER A 24 10.31 6.30 6.12
CA SER A 24 10.63 5.96 4.73
C SER A 24 9.37 5.98 3.88
N LEU A 25 9.41 6.76 2.80
CA LEU A 25 8.30 7.03 1.90
C LEU A 25 8.79 7.18 0.46
N PHE A 26 7.90 6.91 -0.49
CA PHE A 26 8.15 7.23 -1.89
C PHE A 26 8.04 8.75 -2.10
N SER A 27 6.84 9.32 -1.94
CA SER A 27 6.56 10.74 -2.22
C SER A 27 6.33 11.57 -0.96
N PHE A 28 6.80 12.81 -1.01
CA PHE A 28 6.70 13.77 0.09
C PHE A 28 6.65 15.22 -0.46
N ASP A 29 5.58 15.97 -0.16
CA ASP A 29 5.48 17.43 -0.40
C ASP A 29 4.82 18.21 0.78
N ARG A 30 4.30 17.52 1.81
CA ARG A 30 3.46 18.16 2.83
C ARG A 30 4.26 19.10 3.74
N MET A 31 4.04 20.40 3.55
CA MET A 31 4.62 21.44 4.41
C MET A 31 4.22 21.34 5.89
N PRO A 32 2.96 21.03 6.27
CA PRO A 32 2.60 20.87 7.68
C PRO A 32 3.43 19.78 8.40
N LEU A 33 3.63 18.64 7.74
CA LEU A 33 4.48 17.55 8.24
C LEU A 33 5.96 17.95 8.26
N THR A 34 6.43 18.68 7.24
CA THR A 34 7.80 19.24 7.22
C THR A 34 8.07 20.10 8.44
N ASP A 35 7.19 21.06 8.72
CA ASP A 35 7.37 22.00 9.81
C ASP A 35 7.29 21.31 11.17
N ALA A 36 6.40 20.32 11.31
CA ALA A 36 6.29 19.51 12.51
C ALA A 36 7.57 18.69 12.78
N LEU A 37 8.16 18.07 11.75
CA LEU A 37 9.41 17.32 11.88
C LEU A 37 10.58 18.23 12.27
N ILE A 38 10.64 19.44 11.69
CA ILE A 38 11.65 20.44 12.06
C ILE A 38 11.47 20.91 13.51
N ARG A 39 10.23 21.18 13.94
CA ARG A 39 9.92 21.49 15.34
C ARG A 39 10.31 20.33 16.26
N ALA A 40 10.04 19.09 15.88
CA ALA A 40 10.43 17.92 16.67
C ALA A 40 11.96 17.83 16.82
N LYS A 41 12.73 18.04 15.74
CA LYS A 41 14.19 18.13 15.82
C LYS A 41 14.64 19.22 16.79
N LYS A 42 14.05 20.43 16.72
CA LYS A 42 14.35 21.55 17.63
C LYS A 42 14.06 21.21 19.09
N ARG A 43 13.02 20.41 19.38
CA ARG A 43 12.73 19.88 20.73
C ARG A 43 13.69 18.76 21.18
N GLY A 44 14.66 18.38 20.36
CA GLY A 44 15.65 17.34 20.66
C GLY A 44 15.22 15.91 20.29
N VAL A 45 14.20 15.76 19.45
CA VAL A 45 13.83 14.46 18.85
C VAL A 45 14.80 14.13 17.71
N ARG A 46 15.16 12.85 17.58
CA ARG A 46 16.07 12.35 16.55
C ARG A 46 15.27 11.98 15.29
N VAL A 47 15.32 12.83 14.27
CA VAL A 47 14.44 12.74 13.08
C VAL A 47 15.22 12.23 11.87
N GLN A 48 14.86 11.07 11.37
CA GLN A 48 15.53 10.39 10.26
C GLN A 48 14.54 10.17 9.12
N VAL A 49 14.81 10.73 7.95
CA VAL A 49 13.90 10.69 6.79
C VAL A 49 14.64 10.12 5.59
N ILE A 50 14.09 9.09 4.96
CA ILE A 50 14.61 8.47 3.73
C ILE A 50 13.51 8.53 2.67
N LEU A 51 13.79 9.18 1.54
CA LEU A 51 12.85 9.34 0.43
C LEU A 51 13.42 8.79 -0.88
N ASN A 52 12.57 8.68 -1.90
CA ASN A 52 12.99 8.37 -3.26
C ASN A 52 13.28 9.65 -4.07
N ASN A 53 14.09 9.54 -5.12
CA ASN A 53 14.53 10.64 -5.96
C ASN A 53 13.57 11.05 -7.10
N HIS A 54 12.41 10.41 -7.29
CA HIS A 54 11.48 10.73 -8.40
C HIS A 54 10.97 12.18 -8.40
N GLN A 55 11.10 12.89 -7.28
CA GLN A 55 10.78 14.31 -7.18
C GLN A 55 11.71 15.01 -6.21
N ILE A 56 11.98 16.31 -6.44
CA ILE A 56 12.66 17.19 -5.48
C ILE A 56 11.90 18.51 -5.41
N ASN A 57 11.12 18.70 -4.35
CA ASN A 57 10.29 19.89 -4.15
C ASN A 57 10.73 20.75 -2.96
N ARG A 58 9.99 21.84 -2.71
CA ARG A 58 10.26 22.80 -1.63
C ARG A 58 10.30 22.16 -0.24
N ALA A 59 9.36 21.25 0.06
CA ALA A 59 9.27 20.59 1.36
C ALA A 59 10.50 19.69 1.60
N MET A 60 10.90 18.91 0.59
CA MET A 60 12.09 18.08 0.61
C MET A 60 13.37 18.90 0.79
N ARG A 61 13.53 20.01 0.05
CA ARG A 61 14.66 20.93 0.21
C ARG A 61 14.72 21.53 1.62
N LYS A 62 13.57 21.93 2.18
CA LYS A 62 13.47 22.45 3.55
C LYS A 62 13.86 21.41 4.60
N LEU A 63 13.41 20.16 4.46
CA LEU A 63 13.85 19.05 5.32
C LEU A 63 15.35 18.78 5.20
N LYS A 64 15.89 18.74 3.96
CA LYS A 64 17.33 18.57 3.73
C LYS A 64 18.15 19.62 4.49
N GLY A 65 17.81 20.90 4.33
CA GLY A 65 18.50 21.99 5.03
C GLY A 65 18.38 21.91 6.55
N ALA A 66 17.20 21.55 7.06
CA ALA A 66 16.96 21.50 8.50
C ALA A 66 17.54 20.25 9.19
N LEU A 67 17.56 19.08 8.53
CA LEU A 67 18.03 17.82 9.12
C LEU A 67 19.53 17.57 8.84
N GLY A 68 20.04 18.02 7.70
CA GLY A 68 21.37 17.67 7.18
C GLY A 68 21.39 16.29 6.53
N THR A 69 22.42 15.99 5.74
CA THR A 69 22.51 14.73 4.95
C THR A 69 23.42 13.67 5.56
N ASN A 70 24.17 13.99 6.63
CA ASN A 70 25.07 13.04 7.26
C ASN A 70 24.30 11.96 8.04
N ARG A 71 24.18 10.77 7.41
CA ARG A 71 23.45 9.60 7.96
C ARG A 71 24.02 9.08 9.29
N SER A 72 25.24 9.44 9.69
CA SER A 72 25.78 9.07 11.01
C SER A 72 25.16 9.89 12.16
N ARG A 73 24.60 11.06 11.85
CA ARG A 73 24.01 11.96 12.85
C ARG A 73 22.67 11.42 13.38
N PRO A 74 22.25 11.83 14.59
CA PRO A 74 20.96 11.41 15.15
C PRO A 74 19.77 11.77 14.27
N SER A 75 19.83 12.93 13.62
CA SER A 75 18.86 13.40 12.64
C SER A 75 19.51 13.56 11.27
N PHE A 76 18.83 13.15 10.21
CA PHE A 76 19.29 13.30 8.84
C PHE A 76 18.13 13.18 7.84
N TYR A 77 18.39 13.67 6.64
CA TYR A 77 17.60 13.51 5.44
C TYR A 77 18.43 12.77 4.38
N HIS A 78 17.86 11.74 3.77
CA HIS A 78 18.52 10.94 2.73
C HIS A 78 17.56 10.69 1.56
N ILE A 79 18.11 10.61 0.36
CA ILE A 79 17.40 10.21 -0.85
C ILE A 79 18.09 8.98 -1.42
N CYS A 80 17.32 7.93 -1.67
CA CYS A 80 17.79 6.81 -2.49
C CYS A 80 17.51 7.12 -3.96
N VAL A 81 18.52 6.93 -4.80
CA VAL A 81 18.39 7.00 -6.25
C VAL A 81 17.82 5.67 -6.73
N GLY A 82 16.56 5.67 -7.17
CA GLY A 82 15.80 4.44 -7.38
C GLY A 82 15.57 3.71 -6.06
N SER A 83 16.11 2.50 -5.92
CA SER A 83 15.98 1.62 -4.75
C SER A 83 17.20 1.72 -3.83
N CYS A 84 16.97 1.66 -2.51
CA CYS A 84 18.04 1.65 -1.53
C CYS A 84 18.75 0.28 -1.39
N ARG A 85 18.16 -0.81 -1.91
CA ARG A 85 18.66 -2.19 -1.67
C ARG A 85 18.78 -3.04 -2.93
N ALA A 86 18.15 -2.67 -4.04
CA ALA A 86 18.12 -3.46 -5.26
C ALA A 86 19.08 -2.95 -6.35
N GLY A 87 19.29 -1.63 -6.40
CA GLY A 87 19.99 -0.95 -7.50
C GLY A 87 19.18 -0.86 -8.80
N TYR A 88 17.88 -1.12 -8.75
CA TYR A 88 16.91 -0.93 -9.83
C TYR A 88 15.54 -0.67 -9.20
N GLU A 89 14.59 -0.12 -9.98
CA GLU A 89 13.26 0.27 -9.50
C GLU A 89 13.32 1.24 -8.31
N ASN A 90 12.22 1.43 -7.58
CA ASN A 90 12.09 2.53 -6.62
C ASN A 90 12.09 2.09 -5.15
N LEU A 91 12.57 2.98 -4.28
CA LEU A 91 12.21 2.97 -2.85
C LEU A 91 10.74 3.31 -2.73
N HIS A 92 9.88 2.31 -2.53
CA HIS A 92 8.43 2.52 -2.47
C HIS A 92 7.80 2.14 -1.11
N THR A 93 8.62 1.82 -0.10
CA THR A 93 8.13 1.51 1.25
C THR A 93 7.39 2.70 1.89
N LYS A 94 6.40 2.40 2.74
CA LYS A 94 5.58 3.42 3.42
C LYS A 94 5.50 3.11 4.90
N MET A 95 6.41 3.70 5.67
CA MET A 95 6.49 3.47 7.10
C MET A 95 6.90 4.71 7.89
N VAL A 96 6.32 4.84 9.08
CA VAL A 96 6.73 5.78 10.12
C VAL A 96 6.89 5.02 11.42
N LEU A 97 8.05 5.19 12.07
CA LEU A 97 8.39 4.54 13.32
C LEU A 97 8.65 5.60 14.39
N PHE A 98 7.94 5.50 15.52
CA PHE A 98 8.21 6.33 16.70
C PHE A 98 8.79 5.46 17.81
N GLY A 99 9.93 5.87 18.34
CA GLY A 99 10.53 5.22 19.52
C GLY A 99 9.66 5.43 20.77
N TYR A 100 9.24 6.68 21.00
CA TYR A 100 8.35 7.05 22.10
C TYR A 100 7.55 8.31 21.74
N THR A 101 6.22 8.20 21.69
CA THR A 101 5.31 9.32 21.41
C THR A 101 4.04 9.22 22.25
N GLY A 102 3.56 10.35 22.76
CA GLY A 102 2.47 10.38 23.73
C GLY A 102 2.83 9.54 24.96
N ALA A 103 1.98 8.57 25.31
CA ALA A 103 2.23 7.64 26.42
C ALA A 103 2.77 6.27 25.98
N VAL A 104 3.09 6.06 24.69
CA VAL A 104 3.34 4.72 24.13
C VAL A 104 4.66 4.62 23.37
N LYS A 105 5.29 3.44 23.44
CA LYS A 105 6.58 3.16 22.81
C LYS A 105 6.42 2.23 21.61
N ASN A 106 7.46 2.16 20.77
CA ASN A 106 7.54 1.21 19.66
C ASN A 106 6.33 1.31 18.73
N VAL A 107 6.00 2.53 18.30
CA VAL A 107 4.85 2.79 17.43
C VAL A 107 5.26 2.57 15.99
N ILE A 108 4.44 1.83 15.26
CA ILE A 108 4.56 1.58 13.83
C ILE A 108 3.31 2.12 13.17
N MET A 109 3.51 2.89 12.11
CA MET A 109 2.48 3.39 11.21
C MET A 109 2.86 2.98 9.79
N THR A 110 2.02 2.22 9.11
CA THR A 110 2.27 1.73 7.74
C THR A 110 0.96 1.45 7.00
N GLY A 111 1.00 1.40 5.67
CA GLY A 111 -0.19 1.27 4.82
C GLY A 111 0.14 1.76 3.40
N SER A 112 -0.85 2.34 2.72
CA SER A 112 -0.68 2.82 1.34
C SER A 112 -0.29 4.29 1.19
N PHE A 113 -0.22 5.07 2.27
CA PHE A 113 -0.09 6.53 2.24
C PHE A 113 1.28 7.05 1.74
N ASN A 114 1.25 8.21 1.08
CA ASN A 114 2.40 9.09 0.85
C ASN A 114 2.20 10.40 1.63
N PHE A 115 3.25 11.21 1.79
CA PHE A 115 3.13 12.53 2.44
C PHE A 115 2.99 13.62 1.40
N THR A 116 1.94 13.54 0.57
CA THR A 116 1.66 14.53 -0.47
C THR A 116 0.30 15.18 -0.29
N GLY A 117 0.13 16.41 -0.80
CA GLY A 117 -1.16 17.12 -0.80
C GLY A 117 -2.22 16.29 -1.50
N ASN A 118 -1.86 15.75 -2.65
CA ASN A 118 -2.69 14.83 -3.41
C ASN A 118 -3.06 13.57 -2.60
N ALA A 119 -2.13 12.96 -1.85
CA ALA A 119 -2.46 11.80 -1.01
C ALA A 119 -3.43 12.12 0.13
N ALA A 120 -3.44 13.37 0.61
CA ALA A 120 -4.28 13.81 1.70
C ALA A 120 -5.68 14.22 1.24
N VAL A 121 -5.77 14.94 0.11
CA VAL A 121 -7.03 15.52 -0.41
C VAL A 121 -7.72 14.57 -1.39
N ASN A 122 -6.96 13.98 -2.30
CA ASN A 122 -7.47 13.36 -3.53
C ASN A 122 -7.43 11.83 -3.51
N GLN A 123 -6.90 11.21 -2.45
CA GLN A 123 -6.67 9.77 -2.42
C GLN A 123 -7.28 9.08 -1.21
N HIS A 124 -8.03 8.00 -1.47
CA HIS A 124 -8.38 7.04 -0.43
C HIS A 124 -7.17 6.16 -0.13
N ASN A 125 -6.63 6.28 1.08
CA ASN A 125 -5.49 5.54 1.60
C ASN A 125 -5.87 4.76 2.87
N ASP A 126 -5.05 3.77 3.23
CA ASP A 126 -5.14 3.11 4.53
C ASP A 126 -3.90 3.36 5.42
N LEU A 127 -4.13 3.24 6.72
CA LEU A 127 -3.11 3.36 7.75
C LEU A 127 -3.37 2.34 8.86
N TYR A 128 -2.44 1.41 9.05
CA TYR A 128 -2.36 0.59 10.25
C TYR A 128 -1.42 1.26 11.26
N THR A 129 -1.93 1.48 12.46
CA THR A 129 -1.14 1.97 13.61
C THR A 129 -1.13 0.92 14.71
N THR A 130 0.04 0.58 15.23
CA THR A 130 0.20 -0.28 16.41
C THR A 130 1.31 0.25 17.30
N TRP A 131 1.22 -0.01 18.60
CA TRP A 131 2.19 0.41 19.60
C TRP A 131 2.47 -0.71 20.60
N ASN A 132 3.52 -0.56 21.41
CA ASN A 132 3.95 -1.54 22.41
C ASN A 132 4.16 -2.95 21.83
N LYS A 133 4.59 -3.03 20.56
CA LYS A 133 4.96 -4.28 19.88
C LYS A 133 6.46 -4.31 19.57
N PRO A 134 7.33 -4.51 20.58
CA PRO A 134 8.78 -4.37 20.42
C PRO A 134 9.37 -5.29 19.34
N ASN A 135 8.89 -6.53 19.21
CA ASN A 135 9.36 -7.46 18.18
C ASN A 135 9.03 -6.98 16.76
N MET A 136 7.78 -6.57 16.53
CA MET A 136 7.36 -6.02 15.23
C MET A 136 8.12 -4.73 14.92
N TYR A 137 8.31 -3.86 15.92
CA TYR A 137 9.04 -2.61 15.75
C TYR A 137 10.50 -2.85 15.41
N ARG A 138 11.14 -3.84 16.05
CA ARG A 138 12.51 -4.26 15.74
C ARG A 138 12.64 -4.75 14.30
N ASP A 139 11.67 -5.49 13.78
CA ASP A 139 11.69 -5.99 12.41
C ASP A 139 11.54 -4.84 11.38
N PHE A 140 10.62 -3.90 11.61
CA PHE A 140 10.51 -2.68 10.79
C PHE A 140 11.76 -1.79 10.90
N LEU A 141 12.32 -1.65 12.10
CA LEU A 141 13.57 -0.91 12.31
C LEU A 141 14.76 -1.59 11.61
N GLY A 142 14.76 -2.92 11.54
CA GLY A 142 15.72 -3.70 10.77
C GLY A 142 15.68 -3.34 9.29
N LEU A 143 14.48 -3.31 8.69
CA LEU A 143 14.29 -2.83 7.33
C LEU A 143 14.75 -1.38 7.17
N TYR A 144 14.31 -0.47 8.04
CA TYR A 144 14.71 0.93 7.99
C TYR A 144 16.24 1.10 8.00
N ARG A 145 16.96 0.31 8.80
CA ARG A 145 18.43 0.32 8.84
C ARG A 145 19.05 -0.17 7.54
N GLN A 146 18.45 -1.14 6.85
CA GLN A 146 18.90 -1.56 5.52
C GLN A 146 18.70 -0.43 4.50
N LEU A 147 17.53 0.24 4.52
CA LEU A 147 17.25 1.40 3.66
C LEU A 147 18.24 2.55 3.94
N LYS A 148 18.51 2.81 5.23
CA LYS A 148 19.49 3.81 5.66
C LYS A 148 20.89 3.53 5.11
N ALA A 149 21.28 2.26 5.02
CA ALA A 149 22.60 1.89 4.51
C ALA A 149 22.76 2.23 3.02
N ASP A 150 21.67 2.24 2.26
CA ASP A 150 21.63 2.54 0.82
C ASP A 150 22.72 1.79 0.06
N ARG A 151 22.64 0.46 0.14
CA ARG A 151 23.62 -0.44 -0.45
C ARG A 151 22.90 -1.61 -1.06
N LYS A 152 23.22 -1.88 -2.33
CA LYS A 152 22.74 -3.07 -3.03
C LYS A 152 23.02 -4.33 -2.20
N LEU A 153 21.96 -5.08 -1.91
CA LEU A 153 22.03 -6.36 -1.23
C LEU A 153 22.09 -7.48 -2.26
N SER A 154 22.66 -8.63 -1.88
CA SER A 154 22.54 -9.84 -2.68
C SER A 154 21.06 -10.25 -2.82
N ALA A 155 20.72 -10.92 -3.93
CA ALA A 155 19.34 -11.33 -4.22
C ALA A 155 18.67 -12.06 -3.04
N ALA A 156 19.39 -13.00 -2.39
CA ALA A 156 18.89 -13.75 -1.24
C ALA A 156 18.60 -12.89 0.00
N ARG A 157 19.17 -11.68 0.11
CA ARG A 157 18.96 -10.76 1.24
C ARG A 157 17.95 -9.65 0.94
N GLN A 158 17.54 -9.49 -0.32
CA GLN A 158 16.57 -8.47 -0.73
C GLN A 158 15.14 -8.83 -0.26
N HIS A 159 14.77 -10.10 -0.44
CA HIS A 159 13.49 -10.66 0.01
C HIS A 159 13.63 -11.36 1.35
N TYR A 160 12.70 -11.09 2.27
CA TYR A 160 12.55 -11.89 3.48
C TYR A 160 11.18 -11.71 4.11
N ILE A 161 10.80 -12.67 4.95
CA ILE A 161 9.54 -12.66 5.70
C ILE A 161 9.83 -12.71 7.19
N LYS A 162 9.29 -11.75 7.94
CA LYS A 162 9.22 -11.76 9.41
C LYS A 162 7.77 -11.95 9.83
N ARG A 163 7.49 -12.74 10.86
CA ARG A 163 6.13 -13.01 11.32
C ARG A 163 6.09 -13.33 12.80
N ALA A 164 5.04 -12.91 13.48
CA ALA A 164 4.73 -13.33 14.85
C ALA A 164 3.24 -13.14 15.14
N GLY A 165 2.59 -14.17 15.68
CA GLY A 165 1.16 -14.13 16.03
C GLY A 165 0.28 -13.65 14.87
N ILE A 166 -0.39 -12.51 15.06
CA ILE A 166 -1.37 -11.98 14.11
C ILE A 166 -0.75 -11.36 12.84
N TRP A 167 0.56 -11.09 12.81
CA TRP A 167 1.17 -10.31 11.72
C TRP A 167 2.26 -11.05 10.97
N GLN A 168 2.46 -10.66 9.71
CA GLN A 168 3.60 -11.05 8.88
C GLN A 168 4.01 -9.85 8.02
N LEU A 169 5.28 -9.46 8.08
CA LEU A 169 5.91 -8.49 7.19
C LEU A 169 6.70 -9.25 6.13
N GLU A 170 6.32 -9.09 4.88
CA GLU A 170 7.08 -9.54 3.72
C GLU A 170 7.74 -8.34 3.06
N VAL A 171 9.07 -8.37 3.01
CA VAL A 171 9.91 -7.31 2.48
C VAL A 171 10.37 -7.72 1.09
N LEU A 172 10.22 -6.80 0.15
CA LEU A 172 10.54 -6.93 -1.28
C LEU A 172 11.69 -5.97 -1.62
N PRO A 173 12.47 -6.18 -2.68
CA PRO A 173 12.10 -6.93 -3.88
C PRO A 173 12.20 -8.45 -3.76
N LEU A 174 11.51 -9.13 -4.66
CA LEU A 174 11.53 -10.58 -4.84
C LEU A 174 12.28 -10.93 -6.13
N PRO A 175 13.59 -11.24 -6.06
CA PRO A 175 14.34 -11.76 -7.20
C PRO A 175 13.74 -13.06 -7.74
N GLY A 176 13.77 -13.24 -9.06
CA GLY A 176 13.22 -14.44 -9.71
C GLY A 176 11.70 -14.60 -9.54
N TRP A 177 10.97 -13.49 -9.35
CA TRP A 177 9.53 -13.51 -9.20
C TRP A 177 8.84 -14.13 -10.43
N ASN A 178 7.81 -14.92 -10.15
CA ASN A 178 6.97 -15.58 -11.13
C ASN A 178 5.62 -15.92 -10.48
N VAL A 179 4.68 -16.46 -11.26
CA VAL A 179 3.34 -16.78 -10.75
C VAL A 179 3.34 -17.81 -9.61
N LYS A 180 4.35 -18.68 -9.50
CA LYS A 180 4.41 -19.70 -8.46
C LYS A 180 4.79 -19.10 -7.11
N ASN A 181 5.76 -18.18 -7.07
CA ASN A 181 6.28 -17.57 -5.85
C ASN A 181 5.72 -16.17 -5.52
N ASP A 182 4.86 -15.58 -6.37
CA ASP A 182 4.21 -14.29 -6.07
C ASP A 182 3.51 -14.32 -4.69
N PRO A 183 3.77 -13.34 -3.80
CA PRO A 183 3.22 -13.32 -2.45
C PRO A 183 1.69 -13.37 -2.40
N GLN A 184 1.00 -12.55 -3.19
CA GLN A 184 -0.45 -12.45 -3.16
C GLN A 184 -1.12 -13.68 -3.81
N MET A 185 -0.51 -14.23 -4.87
CA MET A 185 -0.93 -15.49 -5.46
C MET A 185 -0.77 -16.66 -4.47
N ARG A 186 0.37 -16.71 -3.77
CA ARG A 186 0.65 -17.72 -2.73
C ARG A 186 -0.41 -17.72 -1.64
N GLU A 187 -0.86 -16.55 -1.20
CA GLU A 187 -1.93 -16.44 -0.21
C GLU A 187 -3.31 -16.77 -0.82
N MET A 188 -3.64 -16.25 -2.00
CA MET A 188 -4.93 -16.56 -2.66
C MET A 188 -5.11 -18.03 -3.04
N ARG A 189 -4.03 -18.81 -3.20
CA ARG A 189 -4.09 -20.27 -3.42
C ARG A 189 -4.60 -21.03 -2.19
N LYS A 190 -4.53 -20.45 -1.00
CA LYS A 190 -4.98 -21.07 0.26
C LYS A 190 -6.48 -20.88 0.51
N ILE A 191 -7.17 -20.15 -0.36
CA ILE A 191 -8.60 -19.84 -0.20
C ILE A 191 -9.45 -21.01 -0.68
N THR A 192 -10.37 -21.44 0.18
CA THR A 192 -11.48 -22.30 -0.19
C THR A 192 -12.76 -21.46 -0.20
N CYS A 193 -13.56 -21.55 -1.26
CA CYS A 193 -14.66 -20.61 -1.46
C CYS A 193 -15.91 -20.88 -0.61
N THR A 194 -16.05 -22.07 -0.06
CA THR A 194 -17.22 -22.51 0.72
C THR A 194 -16.80 -22.97 2.12
N GLY A 195 -17.80 -23.11 2.98
CA GLY A 195 -17.64 -23.58 4.35
C GLY A 195 -17.24 -22.49 5.34
N ALA A 196 -17.28 -21.21 4.98
CA ALA A 196 -17.05 -20.13 5.95
C ALA A 196 -18.05 -20.21 7.11
N ASN A 197 -17.60 -20.00 8.34
CA ASN A 197 -18.42 -20.05 9.55
C ASN A 197 -17.90 -19.09 10.63
N GLY A 198 -18.43 -19.16 11.86
CA GLY A 198 -17.91 -18.41 13.00
C GLY A 198 -18.02 -16.88 12.84
N GLY A 199 -19.08 -16.40 12.19
CA GLY A 199 -19.28 -14.98 11.88
C GLY A 199 -18.36 -14.42 10.79
N THR A 200 -17.63 -15.29 10.07
CA THR A 200 -16.80 -14.90 8.91
C THR A 200 -17.43 -15.36 7.59
N GLY A 201 -17.03 -14.71 6.50
CA GLY A 201 -17.66 -14.92 5.20
C GLY A 201 -19.10 -14.39 5.13
N ILE A 202 -19.79 -14.68 4.03
CA ILE A 202 -21.20 -14.31 3.80
C ILE A 202 -21.92 -15.53 3.25
N ASN A 203 -23.00 -15.98 3.91
CA ASN A 203 -23.81 -17.13 3.51
C ASN A 203 -22.96 -18.39 3.23
N GLY A 204 -22.04 -18.69 4.15
CA GLY A 204 -21.12 -19.84 4.03
C GLY A 204 -20.03 -19.69 2.96
N ARG A 205 -19.93 -18.55 2.28
CA ARG A 205 -18.93 -18.28 1.23
C ARG A 205 -17.82 -17.38 1.75
N THR A 206 -16.57 -17.72 1.41
CA THR A 206 -15.41 -16.90 1.73
C THR A 206 -15.50 -15.57 0.97
N VAL A 207 -15.39 -14.48 1.72
CA VAL A 207 -15.36 -13.10 1.24
C VAL A 207 -13.96 -12.75 0.77
N ILE A 208 -13.88 -12.13 -0.41
CA ILE A 208 -12.67 -11.54 -0.97
C ILE A 208 -12.98 -10.11 -1.39
N ARG A 209 -12.14 -9.18 -0.94
CA ARG A 209 -12.18 -7.76 -1.36
C ARG A 209 -10.80 -7.37 -1.85
N VAL A 210 -10.73 -6.76 -3.03
CA VAL A 210 -9.48 -6.27 -3.62
C VAL A 210 -9.65 -4.79 -3.92
N GLY A 211 -8.92 -3.95 -3.20
CA GLY A 211 -8.86 -2.51 -3.44
C GLY A 211 -7.45 -2.14 -3.86
N MET A 212 -7.26 -1.77 -5.11
CA MET A 212 -5.91 -1.68 -5.69
C MET A 212 -5.72 -0.41 -6.50
N HIS A 213 -4.71 0.39 -6.18
CA HIS A 213 -4.38 1.57 -6.97
C HIS A 213 -4.08 1.18 -8.42
N THR A 214 -3.19 0.20 -8.62
CA THR A 214 -2.75 -0.24 -9.95
C THR A 214 -2.77 -1.77 -10.09
N ILE A 215 -3.39 -2.26 -11.16
CA ILE A 215 -3.32 -3.66 -11.61
C ILE A 215 -2.67 -3.68 -13.01
N SER A 216 -1.41 -4.12 -13.10
CA SER A 216 -0.62 -3.95 -14.33
C SER A 216 0.32 -5.11 -14.64
N GLY A 217 0.70 -5.23 -15.91
CA GLY A 217 1.69 -6.15 -16.41
C GLY A 217 1.30 -7.63 -16.25
N LYS A 218 2.33 -8.48 -16.34
CA LYS A 218 2.19 -9.94 -16.21
C LYS A 218 1.65 -10.31 -14.83
N ARG A 219 2.17 -9.68 -13.77
CA ARG A 219 1.70 -9.92 -12.40
C ARG A 219 0.23 -9.56 -12.21
N GLY A 220 -0.19 -8.36 -12.64
CA GLY A 220 -1.57 -7.92 -12.54
C GLY A 220 -2.53 -8.85 -13.28
N THR A 221 -2.15 -9.30 -14.47
CA THR A 221 -2.91 -10.30 -15.23
C THR A 221 -3.05 -11.63 -14.48
N TRP A 222 -1.99 -12.14 -13.84
CA TRP A 222 -2.06 -13.37 -13.04
C TRP A 222 -3.01 -13.25 -11.86
N LEU A 223 -2.90 -12.15 -11.11
CA LEU A 223 -3.72 -11.91 -9.93
C LEU A 223 -5.19 -11.69 -10.32
N ALA A 224 -5.46 -10.94 -11.40
CA ALA A 224 -6.80 -10.81 -11.97
C ALA A 224 -7.39 -12.18 -12.37
N LYS A 225 -6.59 -13.05 -13.02
CA LYS A 225 -7.03 -14.42 -13.38
C LYS A 225 -7.39 -15.23 -12.14
N LYS A 226 -6.58 -15.14 -11.07
CA LYS A 226 -6.85 -15.85 -9.81
C LYS A 226 -8.12 -15.33 -9.11
N VAL A 227 -8.32 -14.02 -9.07
CA VAL A 227 -9.54 -13.43 -8.49
C VAL A 227 -10.79 -13.88 -9.28
N ARG A 228 -10.73 -13.84 -10.61
CA ARG A 228 -11.81 -14.37 -11.47
C ARG A 228 -12.06 -15.86 -11.24
N GLN A 229 -11.00 -16.66 -11.07
CA GLN A 229 -11.12 -18.08 -10.75
C GLN A 229 -11.84 -18.28 -9.40
N LEU A 230 -11.46 -17.54 -8.36
CA LEU A 230 -12.10 -17.64 -7.04
C LEU A 230 -13.56 -17.19 -7.09
N PHE A 231 -13.89 -16.17 -7.88
CA PHE A 231 -15.28 -15.83 -8.16
C PHE A 231 -16.02 -17.00 -8.81
N ALA A 232 -15.48 -17.60 -9.87
CA ALA A 232 -16.09 -18.76 -10.55
C ALA A 232 -16.30 -19.95 -9.59
N GLN A 233 -15.37 -20.18 -8.67
CA GLN A 233 -15.38 -21.27 -7.68
C GLN A 233 -16.38 -21.06 -6.53
N GLY A 234 -17.02 -19.90 -6.43
CA GLY A 234 -18.06 -19.67 -5.43
C GLY A 234 -17.74 -18.62 -4.37
N CYS A 235 -16.58 -17.98 -4.39
CA CYS A 235 -16.26 -16.95 -3.39
C CYS A 235 -17.17 -15.71 -3.57
N ASN A 236 -17.36 -14.94 -2.50
CA ASN A 236 -18.01 -13.63 -2.56
C ASN A 236 -16.94 -12.58 -2.86
N VAL A 237 -16.81 -12.20 -4.14
CA VAL A 237 -15.70 -11.35 -4.63
C VAL A 237 -16.21 -9.97 -5.02
N ARG A 238 -15.47 -8.94 -4.61
CA ARG A 238 -15.58 -7.56 -5.12
C ARG A 238 -14.19 -7.00 -5.37
N VAL A 239 -14.03 -6.29 -6.47
CA VAL A 239 -12.76 -5.65 -6.86
C VAL A 239 -13.02 -4.20 -7.21
N TRP A 240 -12.29 -3.27 -6.62
CA TRP A 240 -12.17 -1.94 -7.21
C TRP A 240 -10.71 -1.63 -7.49
N TYR A 241 -10.47 -0.85 -8.53
CA TYR A 241 -9.15 -0.33 -8.85
C TYR A 241 -9.20 1.12 -9.33
N SER A 242 -8.09 1.85 -9.25
CA SER A 242 -7.99 3.18 -9.86
C SER A 242 -7.49 3.09 -11.30
N TRP A 243 -6.48 2.24 -11.53
CA TRP A 243 -6.04 1.90 -12.87
C TRP A 243 -5.78 0.40 -13.07
N ALA A 244 -6.21 -0.09 -14.23
CA ALA A 244 -5.91 -1.44 -14.69
C ALA A 244 -5.58 -1.44 -16.18
N ASP A 245 -4.51 -2.16 -16.55
CA ASP A 245 -4.10 -2.27 -17.94
C ASP A 245 -5.10 -3.10 -18.78
N ARG A 246 -4.89 -3.14 -20.10
CA ARG A 246 -5.76 -3.90 -21.02
C ARG A 246 -5.80 -5.40 -20.68
N GLY A 247 -4.69 -5.99 -20.24
CA GLY A 247 -4.60 -7.42 -19.92
C GLY A 247 -5.49 -7.79 -18.73
N ALA A 248 -5.39 -7.04 -17.63
CA ALA A 248 -6.24 -7.21 -16.46
C ALA A 248 -7.71 -6.92 -16.76
N ARG A 249 -8.00 -5.85 -17.52
CA ARG A 249 -9.37 -5.52 -17.93
C ARG A 249 -10.01 -6.62 -18.77
N ASN A 250 -9.29 -7.19 -19.74
CA ASN A 250 -9.78 -8.31 -20.55
C ASN A 250 -10.13 -9.54 -19.68
N VAL A 251 -9.32 -9.82 -18.66
CA VAL A 251 -9.62 -10.91 -17.72
C VAL A 251 -10.92 -10.65 -16.97
N PHE A 252 -11.13 -9.44 -16.44
CA PHE A 252 -12.36 -9.08 -15.74
C PHE A 252 -13.59 -9.05 -16.67
N ALA A 253 -13.41 -8.66 -17.92
CA ALA A 253 -14.43 -8.68 -18.97
C ALA A 253 -14.76 -10.10 -19.49
N THR A 254 -14.11 -11.14 -18.98
CA THR A 254 -14.39 -12.52 -19.39
C THR A 254 -15.37 -13.18 -18.42
N ARG A 255 -16.54 -13.58 -18.94
CA ARG A 255 -17.60 -14.22 -18.16
C ARG A 255 -17.13 -15.53 -17.51
N THR A 256 -17.75 -15.89 -16.39
CA THR A 256 -17.66 -17.20 -15.74
C THR A 256 -19.05 -17.83 -15.69
N ALA A 257 -19.15 -19.11 -15.27
CA ALA A 257 -20.46 -19.73 -15.05
C ALA A 257 -21.34 -18.94 -14.05
N ARG A 258 -20.74 -18.19 -13.13
CA ARG A 258 -21.43 -17.33 -12.15
C ARG A 258 -21.66 -15.88 -12.63
N GLY A 259 -21.36 -15.58 -13.89
CA GLY A 259 -21.42 -14.23 -14.45
C GLY A 259 -20.06 -13.53 -14.48
N TYR A 260 -20.07 -12.20 -14.55
CA TYR A 260 -18.87 -11.36 -14.48
C TYR A 260 -18.47 -11.12 -13.03
N VAL A 261 -17.17 -10.99 -12.80
CA VAL A 261 -16.66 -10.55 -11.49
C VAL A 261 -17.20 -9.13 -11.25
N PRO A 262 -17.75 -8.82 -10.06
CA PRO A 262 -18.10 -7.45 -9.72
C PRO A 262 -16.83 -6.59 -9.64
N VAL A 263 -16.66 -5.69 -10.62
CA VAL A 263 -15.50 -4.79 -10.68
C VAL A 263 -15.94 -3.33 -10.83
N HIS A 264 -15.42 -2.48 -9.95
CA HIS A 264 -15.59 -1.04 -9.98
C HIS A 264 -14.29 -0.32 -10.35
N VAL A 265 -14.42 0.87 -10.93
CA VAL A 265 -13.35 1.86 -11.05
C VAL A 265 -13.55 2.88 -9.93
N ALA A 266 -12.53 3.05 -9.09
CA ALA A 266 -12.51 3.96 -7.95
C ALA A 266 -11.73 5.23 -8.29
N GLY A 267 -11.98 5.81 -9.46
CA GLY A 267 -11.68 7.21 -9.77
C GLY A 267 -13.01 7.94 -9.83
N TYR A 268 -13.11 9.09 -9.19
CA TYR A 268 -14.33 9.85 -9.02
C TYR A 268 -14.05 11.31 -9.30
N ASP A 269 -14.79 11.83 -10.26
CA ASP A 269 -14.89 13.25 -10.60
C ASP A 269 -15.93 13.86 -9.65
N THR A 270 -15.49 14.72 -8.74
CA THR A 270 -16.33 15.29 -7.68
C THR A 270 -17.06 16.57 -8.09
N ASP A 271 -16.57 17.29 -9.10
CA ASP A 271 -17.17 18.54 -9.56
C ASP A 271 -17.73 18.49 -11.00
N TYR A 272 -17.61 17.32 -11.65
CA TYR A 272 -18.10 17.00 -12.99
C TYR A 272 -17.42 17.78 -14.12
N ASP A 273 -16.17 18.22 -13.92
CA ASP A 273 -15.38 18.92 -14.93
C ASP A 273 -14.71 17.98 -15.96
N GLY A 274 -14.77 16.66 -15.72
CA GLY A 274 -14.15 15.63 -16.55
C GLY A 274 -12.80 15.13 -16.04
N GLU A 275 -12.27 15.66 -14.94
CA GLU A 275 -11.05 15.21 -14.26
C GLU A 275 -11.36 14.27 -13.08
N ILE A 276 -10.40 13.44 -12.67
CA ILE A 276 -10.57 12.58 -11.48
C ILE A 276 -10.01 13.31 -10.26
N ASP A 277 -10.89 13.79 -9.41
CA ASP A 277 -10.55 14.46 -8.15
C ASP A 277 -10.20 13.49 -7.02
N LEU A 278 -10.90 12.35 -6.96
CA LEU A 278 -10.78 11.37 -5.90
C LEU A 278 -10.49 10.00 -6.45
N TYR A 279 -9.48 9.30 -5.92
CA TYR A 279 -9.22 7.93 -6.33
C TYR A 279 -8.66 7.01 -5.26
N GLY A 280 -8.82 5.71 -5.48
CA GLY A 280 -8.24 4.68 -4.62
C GLY A 280 -6.71 4.64 -4.72
N HIS A 281 -6.01 4.74 -3.59
CA HIS A 281 -4.56 4.52 -3.53
C HIS A 281 -4.17 3.31 -2.67
N HIS A 282 -5.16 2.55 -2.17
CA HIS A 282 -4.94 1.33 -1.41
C HIS A 282 -4.17 0.27 -2.20
N LYS A 283 -3.51 -0.63 -1.48
CA LYS A 283 -3.00 -1.89 -2.00
C LYS A 283 -3.46 -3.05 -1.12
N VAL A 284 -4.78 -3.22 -1.02
CA VAL A 284 -5.41 -4.13 -0.06
C VAL A 284 -6.02 -5.38 -0.70
N LEU A 285 -5.77 -6.52 -0.04
CA LEU A 285 -6.52 -7.77 -0.22
C LEU A 285 -7.12 -8.13 1.14
N LEU A 286 -8.43 -8.32 1.20
CA LEU A 286 -9.14 -8.76 2.40
C LEU A 286 -9.73 -10.14 2.12
N VAL A 287 -9.56 -11.07 3.06
CA VAL A 287 -10.14 -12.43 3.00
C VAL A 287 -10.81 -12.75 4.34
N SER A 288 -12.08 -13.14 4.32
CA SER A 288 -12.81 -13.59 5.52
C SER A 288 -13.61 -14.85 5.22
N GLY A 289 -13.39 -15.91 5.99
CA GLY A 289 -13.97 -17.23 5.77
C GLY A 289 -12.92 -18.33 5.79
N ASN A 290 -13.05 -19.28 4.87
CA ASN A 290 -12.20 -20.46 4.79
C ASN A 290 -10.85 -20.15 4.10
N TYR A 291 -9.80 -20.12 4.91
CA TYR A 291 -8.43 -19.82 4.49
C TYR A 291 -7.45 -20.79 5.16
N ALA A 292 -6.67 -21.51 4.35
CA ALA A 292 -5.69 -22.47 4.82
C ALA A 292 -6.29 -23.50 5.81
N GLY A 293 -7.55 -23.91 5.60
CA GLY A 293 -8.29 -24.84 6.44
C GLY A 293 -9.02 -24.23 7.64
N ASP A 294 -8.69 -22.99 8.03
CA ASP A 294 -9.42 -22.25 9.08
C ASP A 294 -10.69 -21.62 8.47
N ARG A 295 -11.85 -22.20 8.82
CA ARG A 295 -13.18 -21.81 8.31
C ARG A 295 -13.70 -20.48 8.90
N SER A 296 -13.04 -19.98 9.94
CA SER A 296 -13.44 -18.81 10.73
C SER A 296 -12.41 -17.68 10.71
N SER A 297 -11.57 -17.64 9.66
CA SER A 297 -10.44 -16.72 9.59
C SER A 297 -10.80 -15.36 9.01
N ALA A 298 -10.02 -14.34 9.36
CA ALA A 298 -10.10 -13.02 8.75
C ALA A 298 -8.70 -12.43 8.61
N HIS A 299 -8.31 -12.12 7.38
CA HIS A 299 -6.99 -11.69 6.99
C HIS A 299 -7.03 -10.43 6.14
N ILE A 300 -6.03 -9.58 6.34
CA ILE A 300 -5.82 -8.31 5.64
C ILE A 300 -4.40 -8.33 5.12
N TRP A 301 -4.21 -8.03 3.85
CA TRP A 301 -2.92 -7.67 3.29
C TRP A 301 -2.97 -6.21 2.89
N THR A 302 -1.98 -5.44 3.32
CA THR A 302 -1.80 -4.03 2.96
C THR A 302 -0.30 -3.72 2.81
N GLY A 303 0.05 -2.48 2.52
CA GLY A 303 1.40 -1.98 2.39
C GLY A 303 1.53 -1.15 1.13
N SER A 304 2.71 -1.23 0.52
CA SER A 304 3.08 -0.36 -0.59
C SER A 304 3.02 -1.03 -1.97
N SER A 305 3.02 -2.38 -2.02
CA SER A 305 3.09 -3.16 -3.26
C SER A 305 1.78 -3.15 -4.07
N ASN A 306 1.78 -2.44 -5.21
CA ASN A 306 0.70 -2.54 -6.21
C ASN A 306 0.64 -3.94 -6.83
N TRP A 307 -0.47 -4.30 -7.48
CA TRP A 307 -0.57 -5.53 -8.29
C TRP A 307 0.04 -5.33 -9.69
N GLY A 308 1.27 -4.84 -9.71
CA GLY A 308 2.09 -4.60 -10.90
C GLY A 308 3.48 -5.23 -10.78
N ASN A 309 4.20 -5.34 -11.89
CA ASN A 309 5.55 -5.89 -11.93
C ASN A 309 6.50 -5.13 -10.98
N ALA A 310 6.50 -3.78 -11.06
CA ALA A 310 7.28 -2.90 -10.18
C ALA A 310 7.04 -3.18 -8.69
N GLY A 311 5.81 -3.56 -8.33
CA GLY A 311 5.44 -3.90 -6.96
C GLY A 311 6.13 -5.15 -6.39
N LEU A 312 6.90 -5.91 -7.17
CA LEU A 312 7.79 -6.98 -6.69
C LEU A 312 9.28 -6.64 -6.85
N ARG A 313 9.61 -5.57 -7.57
CA ARG A 313 10.98 -5.24 -7.97
C ARG A 313 11.57 -4.04 -7.22
N GLY A 314 10.74 -3.16 -6.68
CA GLY A 314 11.17 -2.05 -5.82
C GLY A 314 11.35 -2.46 -4.35
N ASP A 315 11.86 -1.53 -3.52
CA ASP A 315 11.76 -1.68 -2.07
C ASP A 315 10.31 -1.49 -1.65
N GLU A 316 9.65 -2.61 -1.40
CA GLU A 316 8.23 -2.66 -1.11
C GLU A 316 8.00 -3.46 0.18
N ILE A 317 6.84 -3.24 0.81
CA ILE A 317 6.38 -4.07 1.91
C ILE A 317 4.97 -4.58 1.65
N ILE A 318 4.72 -5.82 2.06
CA ILE A 318 3.40 -6.42 2.17
C ILE A 318 3.23 -6.86 3.63
N LEU A 319 2.32 -6.20 4.33
CA LEU A 319 1.93 -6.53 5.70
C LEU A 319 0.66 -7.37 5.68
N ARG A 320 0.73 -8.60 6.17
CA ARG A 320 -0.45 -9.41 6.52
C ARG A 320 -0.81 -9.20 7.98
N LEU A 321 -2.09 -9.00 8.27
CA LEU A 321 -2.69 -9.01 9.60
C LEU A 321 -3.79 -10.10 9.67
N LYS A 322 -4.03 -10.66 10.86
CA LYS A 322 -5.13 -11.59 11.18
C LYS A 322 -6.00 -10.99 12.28
N GLY A 323 -7.32 -10.99 12.10
CA GLY A 323 -8.28 -10.61 13.13
C GLY A 323 -9.60 -10.07 12.57
N VAL A 324 -10.72 -10.53 13.15
CA VAL A 324 -12.08 -10.17 12.69
C VAL A 324 -12.37 -8.68 12.89
N SER A 325 -11.99 -8.09 14.03
CA SER A 325 -12.21 -6.66 14.26
C SER A 325 -11.42 -5.79 13.27
N LEU A 326 -10.15 -6.13 13.03
CA LEU A 326 -9.33 -5.44 12.03
C LEU A 326 -9.96 -5.57 10.63
N PHE A 327 -10.36 -6.78 10.24
CA PHE A 327 -11.00 -7.01 8.96
C PHE A 327 -12.25 -6.16 8.79
N ARG A 328 -13.08 -6.04 9.83
CA ARG A 328 -14.30 -5.22 9.81
C ARG A 328 -13.98 -3.75 9.55
N ASP A 329 -12.91 -3.21 10.11
CA ASP A 329 -12.52 -1.81 9.89
C ASP A 329 -12.11 -1.56 8.44
N TRP A 330 -11.25 -2.41 7.88
CA TRP A 330 -10.88 -2.33 6.46
C TRP A 330 -12.07 -2.59 5.54
N ASN A 331 -12.95 -3.55 5.85
CA ASN A 331 -14.10 -3.86 5.02
C ASN A 331 -15.14 -2.73 5.04
N ARG A 332 -15.33 -2.04 6.16
CA ARG A 332 -16.19 -0.83 6.22
C ARG A 332 -15.66 0.27 5.31
N ASN A 333 -14.34 0.51 5.33
CA ASN A 333 -13.74 1.49 4.42
C ASN A 333 -13.85 1.04 2.96
N PHE A 334 -13.58 -0.24 2.67
CA PHE A 334 -13.76 -0.81 1.34
C PHE A 334 -15.19 -0.61 0.83
N ASP A 335 -16.19 -0.95 1.64
CA ASP A 335 -17.60 -0.85 1.27
C ASP A 335 -18.01 0.62 1.07
N SER A 336 -17.51 1.57 1.88
CA SER A 336 -17.76 2.99 1.66
C SER A 336 -17.25 3.48 0.29
N ILE A 337 -16.07 3.02 -0.15
CA ILE A 337 -15.56 3.35 -1.50
C ILE A 337 -16.40 2.63 -2.56
N TRP A 338 -16.68 1.34 -2.35
CA TRP A 338 -17.45 0.51 -3.28
C TRP A 338 -18.84 1.11 -3.58
N TYR A 339 -19.55 1.58 -2.56
CA TYR A 339 -20.93 2.05 -2.69
C TYR A 339 -21.05 3.55 -2.99
N SER A 340 -20.08 4.38 -2.56
CA SER A 340 -20.23 5.84 -2.62
C SER A 340 -19.18 6.55 -3.47
N HIS A 341 -18.01 5.95 -3.72
CA HIS A 341 -16.87 6.62 -4.37
C HIS A 341 -16.22 5.73 -5.45
N SER A 342 -17.04 4.91 -6.11
CA SER A 342 -16.62 4.11 -7.25
C SER A 342 -17.83 3.77 -8.10
N TYR A 343 -17.58 3.45 -9.36
CA TYR A 343 -18.64 3.06 -10.29
C TYR A 343 -18.27 1.78 -11.01
N LEU A 344 -19.30 1.10 -11.48
CA LEU A 344 -19.19 -0.15 -12.20
C LEU A 344 -18.35 0.00 -13.48
N ALA A 345 -17.38 -0.90 -13.70
CA ALA A 345 -16.46 -0.78 -14.83
C ALA A 345 -17.16 -0.94 -16.19
N LYS A 346 -17.18 0.13 -17.00
CA LYS A 346 -17.99 0.25 -18.24
C LYS A 346 -17.72 -0.79 -19.33
N TYR A 347 -16.50 -1.35 -19.37
CA TYR A 347 -16.12 -2.36 -20.36
C TYR A 347 -16.61 -3.78 -19.98
N ILE A 348 -17.29 -3.94 -18.85
CA ILE A 348 -17.98 -5.19 -18.51
C ILE A 348 -19.41 -5.09 -19.06
N PRO A 349 -19.86 -6.04 -19.91
CA PRO A 349 -21.18 -5.97 -20.51
C PRO A 349 -22.25 -6.38 -19.46
N TYR A 350 -22.91 -5.38 -18.88
CA TYR A 350 -24.02 -5.59 -17.94
C TYR A 350 -25.35 -5.77 -18.68
N ARG A 351 -26.27 -6.56 -18.10
CA ARG A 351 -27.67 -6.55 -18.53
C ARG A 351 -28.21 -5.13 -18.30
N THR A 352 -28.73 -4.52 -19.36
CA THR A 352 -29.27 -3.16 -19.44
C THR A 352 -30.28 -2.85 -18.33
N SER A 353 -29.87 -2.16 -17.27
CA SER A 353 -30.77 -1.36 -16.41
C SER A 353 -30.06 -0.34 -15.49
N THR A 354 -28.81 0.03 -15.76
CA THR A 354 -28.13 1.09 -14.98
C THR A 354 -27.43 2.05 -15.92
N ARG A 355 -27.86 3.32 -15.86
CA ARG A 355 -27.36 4.46 -16.66
C ARG A 355 -25.83 4.46 -16.69
N LEU A 356 -25.27 4.28 -17.88
CA LEU A 356 -23.87 4.54 -18.18
C LEU A 356 -23.72 6.05 -18.38
N ARG A 357 -22.92 6.73 -17.55
CA ARG A 357 -22.42 8.09 -17.82
C ARG A 357 -21.07 8.02 -18.54
N THR A 358 -20.73 9.04 -19.33
CA THR A 358 -19.71 9.08 -20.38
C THR A 358 -18.24 9.07 -19.89
N SER A 359 -17.31 8.74 -20.80
CA SER A 359 -15.84 8.77 -20.71
C SER A 359 -15.31 10.20 -20.47
N SER A 360 -14.14 10.52 -19.88
CA SER A 360 -12.79 9.94 -19.94
C SER A 360 -11.85 10.72 -18.99
N ALA A 361 -10.93 10.05 -18.27
CA ALA A 361 -9.67 10.64 -17.77
C ALA A 361 -8.74 9.51 -17.28
N TRP A 362 -7.73 9.14 -18.08
CA TRP A 362 -6.91 7.94 -17.85
C TRP A 362 -5.55 8.22 -17.21
N ASP A 363 -5.15 9.49 -17.08
CA ASP A 363 -3.73 9.85 -16.95
C ASP A 363 -3.24 10.04 -15.51
N ALA A 364 -4.08 10.55 -14.60
CA ALA A 364 -3.74 10.69 -13.18
C ALA A 364 -3.69 9.36 -12.41
N ALA A 365 -4.29 8.30 -12.96
CA ALA A 365 -4.30 6.96 -12.38
C ALA A 365 -3.22 6.04 -12.97
N LYS A 366 -2.50 6.47 -14.02
CA LYS A 366 -1.44 5.67 -14.65
C LYS A 366 -0.40 5.24 -13.60
N PRO A 367 0.19 4.04 -13.75
CA PRO A 367 1.30 3.62 -12.88
C PRO A 367 2.36 4.71 -12.83
N GLU A 368 2.92 4.94 -11.63
CA GLU A 368 4.12 5.77 -11.46
C GLU A 368 5.19 5.28 -12.45
N PRO A 369 5.93 6.19 -13.11
CA PRO A 369 6.84 5.82 -14.19
C PRO A 369 7.84 4.74 -13.73
N GLU A 370 7.91 3.64 -14.48
CA GLU A 370 8.98 2.66 -14.34
C GLU A 370 10.29 3.35 -14.73
N LEU A 371 11.09 3.77 -13.75
CA LEU A 371 12.39 4.37 -14.01
C LEU A 371 13.42 3.26 -14.24
N THR A 372 13.72 2.99 -15.51
CA THR A 372 15.07 2.61 -15.91
C THR A 372 15.97 3.81 -15.61
N PRO A 373 17.10 3.69 -14.90
CA PRO A 373 18.00 4.82 -14.69
C PRO A 373 18.44 5.35 -16.07
N PRO A 374 18.33 6.65 -16.35
CA PRO A 374 19.08 7.26 -17.45
C PRO A 374 20.58 7.17 -17.13
N ASP A 375 21.40 6.87 -18.14
CA ASP A 375 22.84 6.64 -18.00
C ASP A 375 23.66 7.92 -17.67
N ASP A 376 23.02 9.07 -17.46
CA ASP A 376 23.66 10.38 -17.58
C ASP A 376 23.46 11.37 -16.41
N TRP A 377 23.22 10.89 -15.19
CA TRP A 377 23.17 11.80 -14.02
C TRP A 377 24.52 11.84 -13.28
N GLU A 378 25.30 12.88 -13.57
CA GLU A 378 26.46 13.28 -12.78
C GLU A 378 26.02 13.74 -11.36
N TYR A 379 26.78 13.29 -10.34
CA TYR A 379 26.42 13.30 -8.90
C TYR A 379 26.64 14.63 -8.17
#